data_AF-A0A554RXV4-F1
#
_entry.id   AF-A0A554RXV4-F1
#
_cell.length_a   1.000
_cell.length_b   1.000
_cell.length_c   1.000
_cell.angle_alpha   90.00
_cell.angle_beta   90.00
_cell.angle_gamma   90.00
#
_symmetry.space_group_name_H-M   'P 1'
#
loop_
_entity.id
_entity.type
_entity.pdbx_description
1 polymer ?
#
loop_
_entity_poly.entity_id
_entity_poly.type
_entity_poly.pdbx_seq_one_letter_code
_entity_poly.pdbx_strand_id
1 'polypeptide(L)'
;MRVGGWLFGVMLSVIGTGAAAQTPPSGGGEADGSCVEVVVNGERTPAYDCLTRKLAPTMPARGPDDAAPGLASEAITQRPGNQLGLFNRAATGHRMGNTFGTSVYPQRPPPAVYTSPLLPPRP
;
A
#
# COMPACT_ATOMS: atom_id res chain seq x y z
N MET A 1 -52.60 39.34 20.38
CA MET A 1 -53.38 39.78 21.56
C MET A 1 -52.95 38.94 22.76
N ARG A 2 -52.75 39.60 23.93
CA ARG A 2 -52.18 39.11 25.21
C ARG A 2 -50.64 39.06 25.17
N VAL A 3 -49.84 40.07 25.54
CA VAL A 3 -49.82 41.09 26.64
C VAL A 3 -49.68 40.48 28.04
N GLY A 4 -48.56 40.82 28.68
CA GLY A 4 -48.23 40.63 30.11
C GLY A 4 -46.86 39.98 30.30
N GLY A 5 -45.75 40.63 30.66
CA GLY A 5 -45.55 41.96 31.24
C GLY A 5 -45.52 41.91 32.76
N TRP A 6 -44.45 41.39 33.39
CA TRP A 6 -44.17 41.57 34.82
C TRP A 6 -42.67 41.80 35.09
N LEU A 7 -42.40 43.07 35.41
CA LEU A 7 -41.52 43.60 36.46
C LEU A 7 -40.01 43.31 36.44
N PHE A 8 -39.30 44.37 36.06
CA PHE A 8 -37.97 44.74 36.52
C PHE A 8 -37.84 44.66 38.05
N GLY A 9 -36.79 43.98 38.50
CA GLY A 9 -36.24 44.10 39.86
C GLY A 9 -34.74 44.32 39.77
N VAL A 10 -34.32 45.57 39.90
CA VAL A 10 -32.92 45.97 40.09
C VAL A 10 -32.53 45.65 41.52
N MET A 11 -31.48 44.85 41.73
CA MET A 11 -30.67 44.99 42.94
C MET A 11 -29.21 44.61 42.68
N LEU A 12 -28.37 45.59 42.97
CA LEU A 12 -26.93 45.67 42.91
C LEU A 12 -26.31 44.79 44.02
N SER A 13 -25.34 43.92 43.71
CA SER A 13 -24.45 43.41 44.77
C SER A 13 -23.12 42.83 44.24
N VAL A 14 -22.06 43.54 44.62
CA VAL A 14 -20.74 43.04 45.07
C VAL A 14 -19.72 42.56 44.02
N ILE A 15 -18.65 43.37 43.99
CA ILE A 15 -17.31 43.12 43.47
C ILE A 15 -16.73 41.86 44.12
N GLY A 16 -16.33 40.90 43.28
CA GLY A 16 -15.46 39.79 43.65
C GLY A 16 -14.36 39.65 42.61
N THR A 17 -13.18 40.21 42.91
CA THR A 17 -11.93 39.95 42.19
C THR A 17 -11.56 38.47 42.32
N GLY A 18 -11.86 37.68 41.30
CA GLY A 18 -11.40 36.29 41.13
C GLY A 18 -10.47 36.21 39.92
N ALA A 19 -9.27 35.70 40.13
CA ALA A 19 -8.23 35.55 39.13
C ALA A 19 -8.75 34.88 37.85
N ALA A 20 -8.61 35.56 36.71
CA ALA A 20 -8.69 34.92 35.40
C ALA A 20 -7.51 33.96 35.27
N ALA A 21 -7.74 32.68 35.61
CA ALA A 21 -6.93 31.61 35.08
C ALA A 21 -7.14 31.64 33.56
N GLN A 22 -6.15 32.15 32.84
CA GLN A 22 -6.06 32.03 31.40
C GLN A 22 -5.85 30.55 31.12
N THR A 23 -6.94 29.82 30.89
CA THR A 23 -6.87 28.48 30.30
C THR A 23 -6.18 28.67 28.96
N PRO A 24 -4.97 28.12 28.72
CA PRO A 24 -4.43 28.10 27.38
C PRO A 24 -5.48 27.44 26.49
N PRO A 25 -5.71 27.89 25.25
CA PRO A 25 -6.55 27.12 24.34
C PRO A 25 -5.89 25.76 24.21
N SER A 26 -6.44 24.78 24.94
CA SER A 26 -6.22 23.37 24.70
C SER A 26 -6.71 23.13 23.29
N GLY A 27 -5.82 23.26 22.32
CA GLY A 27 -5.98 22.79 20.96
C GLY A 27 -5.98 21.27 20.98
N GLY A 28 -7.02 20.70 21.60
CA GLY A 28 -7.23 19.29 21.78
C GLY A 28 -8.62 18.96 21.32
N GLY A 29 -8.73 18.66 20.02
CA GLY A 29 -9.81 17.87 19.43
C GLY A 29 -11.17 18.55 19.35
N GLU A 30 -11.56 18.94 18.13
CA GLU A 30 -12.81 18.45 17.56
C GLU A 30 -12.79 18.69 16.03
N ALA A 31 -13.19 17.65 15.29
CA ALA A 31 -13.64 17.65 13.91
C ALA A 31 -12.65 17.94 12.77
N ASP A 32 -12.78 17.12 11.72
CA ASP A 32 -12.21 17.27 10.39
C ASP A 32 -12.07 18.74 9.94
N GLY A 33 -10.86 19.21 9.62
CA GLY A 33 -10.78 20.41 8.75
C GLY A 33 -9.50 21.22 8.63
N SER A 34 -8.59 21.31 9.60
CA SER A 34 -7.43 22.20 9.38
C SER A 34 -6.14 21.80 10.09
N CYS A 35 -5.08 21.68 9.29
CA CYS A 35 -3.71 21.56 9.76
C CYS A 35 -3.08 22.94 9.75
N VAL A 36 -2.71 23.45 10.92
CA VAL A 36 -2.20 24.82 11.05
C VAL A 36 -0.75 24.77 11.54
N GLU A 37 0.12 25.52 10.87
CA GLU A 37 1.50 25.76 11.31
C GLU A 37 1.52 26.94 12.29
N VAL A 38 2.24 26.80 13.40
CA VAL A 38 2.33 27.83 14.43
C VAL A 38 3.78 28.33 14.52
N VAL A 39 3.94 29.64 14.69
CA VAL A 39 5.24 30.27 14.90
C VAL A 39 5.38 30.59 16.39
N VAL A 40 6.40 30.02 17.04
CA VAL A 40 6.74 30.32 18.44
C VAL A 40 8.12 30.96 18.43
N ASN A 41 8.24 32.18 18.99
CA ASN A 41 9.51 32.92 19.04
C ASN A 41 10.19 33.15 17.67
N GLY A 42 9.43 33.23 16.58
CA GLY A 42 9.95 33.42 15.23
C GLY A 42 10.35 32.12 14.52
N GLU A 43 10.29 30.98 15.19
CA GLU A 43 10.53 29.66 14.58
C GLU A 43 9.21 28.98 14.21
N ARG A 44 9.13 28.47 12.98
CA ARG A 44 7.99 27.68 12.50
C ARG A 44 8.08 26.27 13.05
N THR A 45 7.12 25.89 13.88
CA THR A 45 6.97 24.49 14.29
C THR A 45 6.11 23.77 13.25
N PRO A 46 6.65 22.78 12.53
CA PRO A 46 5.85 22.01 11.58
C PRO A 46 4.80 21.18 12.34
N ALA A 47 3.60 21.09 11.76
CA ALA A 47 2.49 20.34 12.33
C ALA A 47 2.68 18.82 12.12
N TYR A 48 3.62 18.21 12.86
CA TYR A 48 3.97 16.80 12.75
C TYR A 48 2.76 15.87 12.96
N ASP A 49 1.83 16.22 13.85
CA ASP A 49 0.61 15.44 14.09
C ASP A 49 -0.29 15.38 12.85
N CYS A 50 -0.44 16.51 12.15
CA CYS A 50 -1.17 16.54 10.90
C CYS A 50 -0.45 15.73 9.82
N LEU A 51 0.86 15.91 9.69
CA LEU A 51 1.64 15.19 8.67
C LEU A 51 1.53 13.67 8.87
N THR A 52 1.63 13.22 10.12
CA THR A 52 1.48 11.81 10.49
C THR A 52 0.09 11.29 10.13
N ARG A 53 -0.96 12.09 10.39
CA ARG A 53 -2.34 11.72 10.05
C ARG A 53 -2.61 11.69 8.54
N LYS A 54 -1.96 12.56 7.76
CA LYS A 54 -2.03 12.56 6.28
C LYS A 54 -1.28 11.40 5.65
N LEU A 55 -0.19 10.95 6.28
CA LEU A 55 0.60 9.80 5.83
C LEU A 55 0.05 8.46 6.35
N ALA A 56 -0.91 8.50 7.28
CA ALA A 56 -1.53 7.30 7.80
C ALA A 56 -2.25 6.54 6.66
N PRO A 57 -2.08 5.22 6.57
CA PRO A 57 -2.78 4.42 5.58
C PRO A 57 -4.29 4.53 5.80
N THR A 58 -5.06 4.66 4.72
CA THR A 58 -6.54 4.70 4.76
C THR A 58 -7.14 3.38 5.22
N MET A 59 -6.37 2.29 5.16
CA MET A 59 -6.79 0.97 5.61
C MET A 59 -6.50 0.77 7.10
N PRO A 60 -7.36 0.02 7.81
CA PRO A 60 -7.14 -0.29 9.23
C PRO A 60 -5.81 -1.01 9.47
N ALA A 61 -5.28 -0.85 10.68
CA ALA A 61 -4.11 -1.59 11.12
C ALA A 61 -4.38 -3.10 11.02
N ARG A 62 -3.46 -3.81 10.38
CA ARG A 62 -3.54 -5.26 10.19
C ARG A 62 -3.30 -5.99 11.52
N GLY A 63 -4.07 -7.04 11.76
CA GLY A 63 -3.87 -7.98 12.86
C GLY A 63 -2.65 -8.90 12.63
N PRO A 64 -2.24 -9.66 13.66
CA PRO A 64 -1.10 -10.57 13.58
C PRO A 64 -1.27 -11.71 12.55
N ASP A 65 -2.52 -12.03 12.19
CA ASP A 65 -2.85 -13.07 11.21
C ASP A 65 -3.09 -12.53 9.79
N ASP A 66 -3.07 -11.21 9.60
CA ASP A 66 -3.30 -10.60 8.29
C ASP A 66 -2.02 -10.66 7.46
N ALA A 67 -2.11 -11.26 6.27
CA ALA A 67 -1.00 -11.28 5.32
C ALA A 67 -0.51 -9.84 5.04
N ALA A 68 0.81 -9.65 5.15
CA ALA A 68 1.45 -8.37 4.81
C ALA A 68 1.02 -7.95 3.40
N PRO A 69 0.69 -6.66 3.17
CA PRO A 69 0.38 -6.19 1.83
C PRO A 69 1.61 -6.47 0.96
N GLY A 70 1.47 -7.42 0.04
CA GLY A 70 2.54 -7.78 -0.87
C GLY A 70 3.02 -6.52 -1.58
N LEU A 71 4.34 -6.30 -1.58
CA LEU A 71 4.92 -5.17 -2.30
C LEU A 71 4.50 -5.30 -3.78
N ALA A 72 4.22 -4.21 -4.47
CA ALA A 72 3.85 -4.28 -5.89
C ALA A 72 4.89 -5.04 -6.74
N SER A 73 6.16 -4.99 -6.33
CA SER A 73 7.27 -5.73 -6.93
C SER A 73 7.25 -7.23 -6.66
N GLU A 74 6.63 -7.67 -5.56
CA GLU A 74 6.52 -9.09 -5.21
C GLU A 74 5.65 -9.84 -6.23
N ALA A 75 4.59 -9.20 -6.73
CA ALA A 75 3.73 -9.76 -7.77
C ALA A 75 4.53 -10.10 -9.04
N ILE A 76 5.58 -9.35 -9.38
CA ILE A 76 6.45 -9.64 -10.54
C ILE A 76 7.33 -10.85 -10.25
N THR A 77 7.91 -10.97 -9.06
CA THR A 77 8.74 -12.11 -8.65
C THR A 77 7.95 -13.42 -8.60
N GLN A 78 6.67 -13.35 -8.26
CA GLN A 78 5.77 -14.51 -8.24
C GLN A 78 5.30 -14.94 -9.64
N ARG A 79 5.48 -14.10 -10.68
CA ARG A 79 5.08 -14.47 -12.04
C ARG A 79 6.01 -15.55 -12.60
N PRO A 80 5.46 -16.61 -13.22
CA PRO A 80 6.27 -17.64 -13.82
C PRO A 80 7.04 -17.06 -15.03
N GLY A 81 8.27 -17.53 -15.25
CA GLY A 81 9.19 -16.95 -16.24
C GLY A 81 8.64 -16.90 -17.67
N ASN A 82 7.70 -17.79 -18.03
CA ASN A 82 6.99 -17.76 -19.32
C ASN A 82 6.13 -16.49 -19.52
N GLN A 83 5.61 -15.88 -18.46
CA GLN A 83 4.85 -14.63 -18.56
C GLN A 83 5.74 -13.38 -18.60
N LEU A 84 7.00 -13.51 -18.20
CA LEU A 84 7.97 -12.42 -18.17
C LEU A 84 8.87 -12.39 -19.42
N GLY A 85 8.70 -13.36 -20.33
CA GLY A 85 9.62 -13.54 -21.46
C GLY A 85 11.04 -13.96 -21.02
N LEU A 86 11.18 -14.40 -19.77
CA LEU A 86 12.45 -14.83 -19.19
C LEU A 86 12.67 -16.33 -19.44
N PHE A 87 13.85 -16.80 -19.03
CA PHE A 87 14.21 -18.20 -19.12
C PHE A 87 13.13 -19.12 -18.53
N ASN A 88 12.77 -20.14 -19.29
CA ASN A 88 11.89 -21.22 -18.85
C ASN A 88 12.60 -22.57 -19.07
N ARG A 89 12.85 -23.28 -17.97
CA ARG A 89 13.56 -24.57 -18.00
C ARG A 89 12.79 -25.62 -18.82
N ALA A 90 11.47 -25.70 -18.67
CA ALA A 90 10.67 -26.68 -19.41
C ALA A 90 10.71 -26.40 -20.92
N ALA A 91 10.50 -25.14 -21.33
CA ALA A 91 10.56 -24.75 -22.75
C ALA A 91 11.95 -25.03 -23.36
N THR A 92 13.02 -24.73 -22.63
CA THR A 92 14.39 -24.99 -23.09
C THR A 92 14.66 -26.50 -23.16
N GLY A 93 14.20 -27.27 -22.18
CA GLY A 93 14.25 -28.73 -22.20
C GLY A 93 13.54 -29.33 -23.42
N HIS A 94 12.36 -28.82 -23.79
CA HIS A 94 11.67 -29.28 -25.01
C HIS A 94 12.44 -28.96 -26.30
N ARG A 95 13.05 -27.78 -26.40
CA ARG A 95 13.85 -27.42 -27.58
C ARG A 95 15.13 -28.24 -27.70
N MET A 96 15.78 -28.55 -26.58
CA MET A 96 17.05 -29.26 -26.56
C MET A 96 16.89 -30.79 -26.56
N GLY A 97 15.77 -31.31 -26.07
CA GLY A 97 15.55 -32.73 -25.88
C GLY A 97 16.56 -33.34 -24.91
N ASN A 98 17.09 -34.52 -25.24
CA ASN A 98 18.04 -35.24 -24.38
C ASN A 98 19.40 -34.53 -24.22
N THR A 99 19.64 -33.44 -24.94
CA THR A 99 20.88 -32.66 -24.88
C THR A 99 20.82 -31.49 -23.91
N PHE A 100 19.69 -31.31 -23.22
CA PHE A 100 19.54 -30.22 -22.25
C PHE A 100 20.53 -30.36 -21.10
N GLY A 101 21.39 -29.34 -20.92
CA GLY A 101 22.42 -29.32 -19.88
C GLY A 101 23.75 -30.00 -20.25
N THR A 102 23.84 -30.64 -21.42
CA THR A 102 25.07 -31.32 -21.90
C THR A 102 25.62 -30.75 -23.21
N SER A 103 24.79 -30.05 -24.00
CA SER A 103 25.20 -29.43 -25.27
C SER A 103 24.52 -28.06 -25.46
N VAL A 104 25.11 -27.22 -26.31
CA VAL A 104 24.52 -25.96 -26.80
C VAL A 104 23.65 -26.21 -28.04
N TYR A 105 23.80 -27.36 -28.69
CA TYR A 105 23.03 -27.75 -29.87
C TYR A 105 21.88 -28.69 -29.48
N PRO A 106 20.65 -28.46 -30.01
CA PRO A 106 19.52 -29.38 -29.82
C PRO A 106 19.80 -30.81 -30.26
N GLN A 107 19.04 -31.76 -29.71
CA GLN A 107 19.02 -33.13 -30.20
C GLN A 107 18.56 -33.12 -31.66
N ARG A 108 19.46 -33.48 -32.58
CA ARG A 108 19.11 -33.86 -33.95
C ARG A 108 19.03 -35.39 -33.99
N PRO A 109 17.82 -35.98 -34.06
CA PRO A 109 17.71 -37.41 -34.28
C PRO A 109 18.47 -37.80 -35.56
N PRO A 110 19.15 -38.96 -35.58
CA PRO A 110 19.71 -39.46 -36.82
C PRO A 110 18.58 -39.60 -37.86
N PRO A 111 18.88 -39.41 -39.16
CA PRO A 111 17.87 -39.59 -40.19
C PRO A 111 17.24 -40.96 -40.02
N ALA A 112 15.91 -40.99 -39.91
CA ALA A 112 15.19 -42.24 -39.81
C ALA A 112 15.45 -43.05 -41.09
N VAL A 113 15.94 -44.27 -40.92
CA VAL A 113 16.06 -45.21 -42.04
C VAL A 113 14.66 -45.71 -42.31
N TYR A 114 14.00 -45.12 -43.31
CA TYR A 114 12.70 -45.59 -43.76
C TYR A 114 12.92 -46.80 -44.66
N THR A 115 12.66 -47.99 -44.13
CA THR A 115 12.51 -49.19 -44.97
C THR A 115 11.05 -49.27 -45.40
N SER A 116 10.79 -49.37 -46.71
CA SER A 116 9.44 -49.64 -47.18
C SER A 116 9.07 -51.08 -46.80
N PRO A 117 7.91 -51.32 -46.17
CA PRO A 117 7.47 -52.68 -45.84
C PRO A 117 7.15 -53.53 -47.08
N LEU A 118 7.02 -52.88 -48.25
CA LEU A 118 6.69 -53.52 -49.53
C LEU A 118 7.93 -53.86 -50.37
N LEU A 119 9.13 -53.37 -50.03
CA LEU A 119 10.34 -53.66 -50.79
C LEU A 119 11.28 -54.57 -49.98
N PRO A 120 11.75 -55.69 -50.56
CA PRO A 120 12.77 -56.50 -49.91
C PRO A 120 14.10 -55.71 -49.82
N PRO A 121 14.90 -55.94 -48.76
CA PRO A 121 16.23 -55.34 -48.65
C PRO A 121 17.12 -55.76 -49.84
N ARG A 122 17.85 -54.80 -50.43
CA ARG A 122 18.80 -55.08 -51.51
C ARG A 122 20.06 -55.77 -50.93
N PRO A 123 20.58 -56.84 -51.57
CA PRO A 123 21.78 -57.55 -51.13
C PRO A 123 23.06 -56.71 -51.30
#